data_AF-A0A5J4R8I4-F1
#
_entry.id   AF-A0A5J4R8I4-F1
#
_cell.length_a   1.000
_cell.length_b   1.000
_cell.length_c   1.000
_cell.angle_alpha   90.00
_cell.angle_beta   90.00
_cell.angle_gamma   90.00
#
_symmetry.space_group_name_H-M   'P 1'
#
loop_
_entity.id
_entity.type
_entity.pdbx_description
1 polymer ?
#
loop_
_entity_poly.entity_id
_entity_poly.type
_entity_poly.pdbx_seq_one_letter_code
_entity_poly.pdbx_strand_id
1 'polypeptide(L)' 'MNHSDICIIKRDGKEEKFSIGKIKNAITKAFHATDIMNKEELIFEITMKVIERIFTSRISVEEIQDLVETELIA' A
#
# COMPACT_ATOMS: atom_id res chain seq x y z
N MET A 1 -13.70 8.82 -2.31
CA MET A 1 -12.69 9.77 -1.79
C MET A 1 -11.68 10.03 -2.88
N ASN A 2 -11.13 11.24 -2.98
CA ASN A 2 -9.98 11.46 -3.84
C ASN A 2 -8.73 11.05 -3.05
N HIS A 3 -7.98 10.06 -3.56
CA HIS A 3 -6.78 9.55 -2.86
C HIS A 3 -5.68 10.61 -2.70
N SER A 4 -5.78 11.71 -3.45
CA SER A 4 -4.91 12.88 -3.36
C SER A 4 -5.01 13.64 -2.03
N ASP A 5 -6.09 13.40 -1.26
CA ASP A 5 -6.36 14.06 0.03
C ASP A 5 -5.92 13.20 1.23
N ILE A 6 -5.41 11.98 0.98
CA ILE A 6 -4.96 11.08 2.04
C ILE A 6 -3.57 11.51 2.51
N CYS A 7 -3.41 11.67 3.82
CA CYS A 7 -2.14 11.93 4.48
C CYS A 7 -1.62 10.66 5.16
N ILE A 8 -0.36 10.32 4.89
CA ILE A 8 0.36 9.21 5.52
C ILE A 8 1.20 9.75 6.69
N ILE A 9 1.04 9.17 7.87
CA ILE A 9 1.93 9.39 9.02
C ILE A 9 3.05 8.35 9.00
N LYS A 10 4.29 8.79 8.84
CA LYS A 10 5.48 7.93 8.86
C LYS A 10 5.88 7.56 10.30
N ARG A 11 6.74 6.53 10.42
CA ARG A 11 7.30 6.08 11.71
C ARG A 11 8.04 7.17 12.50
N ASP A 12 8.61 8.15 11.81
CA ASP A 12 9.27 9.31 12.42
C ASP A 12 8.30 10.44 12.79
N GLY A 13 6.99 10.21 12.68
CA GLY A 13 5.93 11.16 12.96
C GLY A 13 5.68 12.20 11.85
N LYS A 14 6.46 12.16 10.76
CA LYS A 14 6.27 13.09 9.65
C LYS A 14 5.08 12.72 8.79
N GLU A 15 4.47 13.75 8.22
CA GLU A 15 3.36 13.61 7.29
C GLU A 15 3.84 13.65 5.86
N GLU A 16 3.21 12.84 5.02
CA GLU A 16 3.48 12.78 3.59
C GLU A 16 2.17 12.56 2.83
N LYS A 17 2.06 13.07 1.60
CA LYS A 17 0.89 12.78 0.77
C LYS A 17 0.91 11.34 0.30
N PHE A 18 -0.26 10.70 0.36
CA PHE A 18 -0.44 9.37 -0.18
C PHE A 18 -0.11 9.32 -1.68
N SER A 19 0.47 8.21 -2.10
CA SER A 19 0.75 7.93 -3.50
C SER A 19 0.55 6.46 -3.79
N ILE A 20 -0.29 6.16 -4.78
CA ILE A 20 -0.52 4.81 -5.31
C ILE A 20 0.80 4.15 -5.72
N GLY A 21 1.72 4.92 -6.30
CA GLY A 21 3.03 4.40 -6.73
C GLY A 21 3.88 3.87 -5.56
N LYS A 22 3.72 4.43 -4.35
CA LYS A 22 4.44 3.93 -3.17
C LYS A 22 3.88 2.59 -2.67
N ILE A 23 2.57 2.40 -2.74
CA ILE A 23 1.93 1.12 -2.43
C ILE A 23 2.34 0.06 -3.45
N LYS A 24 2.23 0.37 -4.74
CA LYS A 24 2.70 -0.52 -5.82
C LYS A 24 4.14 -0.96 -5.57
N ASN A 25 5.05 -0.01 -5.30
CA ASN A 25 6.46 -0.31 -5.05
C ASN A 25 6.68 -1.16 -3.79
N ALA A 26 5.90 -0.95 -2.73
CA ALA A 26 5.99 -1.76 -1.52
C ALA A 26 5.56 -3.21 -1.79
N ILE A 27 4.43 -3.39 -2.47
CA ILE A 27 3.92 -4.71 -2.89
C ILE A 27 4.93 -5.39 -3.83
N THR A 28 5.44 -4.70 -4.85
CA THR A 28 6.48 -5.25 -5.75
C THR A 28 7.70 -5.76 -4.97
N LYS A 29 8.17 -5.00 -3.96
CA LYS A 29 9.28 -5.45 -3.10
C LYS A 29 8.92 -6.69 -2.27
N ALA A 30 7.70 -6.78 -1.74
CA ALA A 30 7.23 -7.97 -1.02
C ALA A 30 7.17 -9.21 -1.93
N PHE A 31 6.66 -9.06 -3.16
CA PHE A 31 6.66 -10.12 -4.17
C PHE A 31 8.09 -10.55 -4.55
N HIS A 32 8.99 -9.59 -4.79
CA HIS A 32 10.39 -9.92 -5.10
C HIS A 32 11.10 -10.61 -3.92
N ALA A 33 10.78 -10.26 -2.67
CA ALA A 33 11.34 -10.91 -1.49
C ALA A 33 10.88 -12.38 -1.31
N THR A 34 9.79 -12.78 -1.97
CA THR A 34 9.26 -14.15 -1.97
C THR A 34 9.67 -14.94 -3.22
N ASP A 35 10.57 -14.41 -4.04
CA ASP A 35 11.02 -14.98 -5.32
C ASP A 35 9.89 -15.13 -6.36
N ILE A 36 8.76 -14.44 -6.15
CA ILE A 36 7.64 -14.39 -7.08
C ILE A 36 7.87 -13.23 -8.05
N MET A 37 8.37 -13.56 -9.25
CA MET A 37 8.62 -12.59 -10.32
C MET A 37 7.51 -12.55 -11.37
N ASN A 38 7.43 -11.44 -12.12
CA ASN A 38 6.58 -11.26 -13.31
C ASN A 38 5.06 -11.38 -13.09
N LYS A 39 4.56 -11.03 -11.90
CA LYS A 39 3.12 -10.95 -11.63
C LYS A 39 2.60 -9.50 -11.59
N GLU A 40 2.87 -8.73 -12.63
CA GLU A 40 2.46 -7.31 -12.67
C GLU A 40 0.94 -7.11 -12.51
N GLU A 41 0.14 -7.97 -13.14
CA GLU A 41 -1.32 -7.93 -13.04
C GLU A 41 -1.79 -8.16 -11.59
N LEU A 42 -1.23 -9.16 -10.90
CA LEU A 42 -1.55 -9.44 -9.50
C LEU A 42 -1.09 -8.31 -8.57
N ILE A 43 0.11 -7.75 -8.80
CA ILE A 43 0.60 -6.59 -8.05
C ILE A 43 -0.37 -5.42 -8.21
N PHE A 44 -0.86 -5.18 -9.43
CA PHE A 44 -1.83 -4.12 -9.70
C PHE A 44 -3.17 -4.39 -9.00
N GLU A 45 -3.68 -5.62 -9.09
CA GLU A 45 -4.92 -6.03 -8.43
C GLU A 45 -4.85 -5.83 -6.90
N ILE A 46 -3.78 -6.31 -6.25
CA ILE A 46 -3.57 -6.14 -4.81
C ILE A 46 -3.41 -4.66 -4.46
N THR A 47 -2.72 -3.88 -5.30
CA THR A 47 -2.60 -2.44 -5.09
C THR A 47 -3.98 -1.78 -5.06
N MET A 48 -4.89 -2.14 -5.96
CA MET A 48 -6.26 -1.60 -5.97
C MET A 48 -7.06 -2.03 -4.74
N LYS A 49 -6.98 -3.32 -4.36
CA LYS A 49 -7.65 -3.83 -3.14
C LYS A 49 -7.21 -3.12 -1.87
N VAL A 50 -5.90 -2.88 -1.72
CA VAL A 50 -5.35 -2.12 -0.58
C VAL A 50 -5.91 -0.70 -0.57
N ILE A 51 -5.96 -0.04 -1.73
CA ILE A 51 -6.46 1.34 -1.86
C ILE A 51 -7.95 1.44 -1.53
N GLU A 52 -8.75 0.46 -1.97
CA GLU A 52 -10.19 0.39 -1.68
C GLU A 52 -10.48 0.25 -0.19
N ARG A 53 -9.54 -0.29 0.59
CA ARG A 53 -9.65 -0.44 2.05
C ARG A 53 -9.23 0.79 2.84
N ILE A 54 -8.67 1.82 2.19
CA ILE A 54 -8.30 3.07 2.86
C ILE A 54 -9.53 4.00 2.88
N PHE A 55 -10.26 3.98 4.00
CA PHE A 55 -11.46 4.80 4.20
C PHE A 55 -11.19 6.09 4.99
N THR A 56 -9.96 6.33 5.43
CA THR A 56 -9.58 7.48 6.25
C THR A 56 -8.72 8.47 5.47
N SER A 57 -8.89 9.76 5.74
CA SER A 57 -8.04 10.82 5.17
C SER A 57 -6.66 10.89 5.83
N ARG A 58 -6.46 10.18 6.93
CA ARG A 58 -5.18 10.08 7.64
C ARG A 58 -4.96 8.64 8.05
N ILE A 59 -3.81 8.09 7.68
CA ILE A 59 -3.45 6.69 7.92
C ILE A 59 -1.95 6.61 8.22
N SER A 60 -1.52 5.71 9.10
CA SER A 60 -0.10 5.51 9.37
C SER A 60 0.55 4.55 8.36
N VAL A 61 1.88 4.57 8.30
CA VAL A 61 2.64 3.59 7.51
C VAL A 61 2.40 2.16 8.01
N GLU A 62 2.24 1.94 9.31
CA GLU A 62 1.99 0.60 9.86
C GLU A 62 0.61 0.09 9.45
N GLU A 63 -0.44 0.92 9.53
CA GLU A 63 -1.77 0.53 9.07
C GLU A 63 -1.78 0.17 7.57
N ILE A 64 -1.02 0.90 6.75
CA ILE A 64 -0.84 0.55 5.33
C ILE A 64 -0.13 -0.80 5.17
N GLN A 65 0.89 -1.08 5.99
CA GLN A 65 1.60 -2.36 5.96
C GLN A 65 0.66 -3.50 6.34
N ASP A 66 -0.12 -3.34 7.41
CA ASP A 66 -1.11 -4.34 7.85
C ASP A 66 -2.14 -4.64 6.75
N LEU A 67 -2.61 -3.61 6.03
CA LEU A 67 -3.51 -3.78 4.88
C LEU A 67 -2.84 -4.57 3.75
N VAL A 68 -1.59 -4.25 3.42
CA VAL A 68 -0.83 -4.98 2.39
C VAL A 68 -0.60 -6.43 2.79
N GLU A 69 -0.19 -6.68 4.04
CA GLU A 69 0.05 -8.03 4.55
C GLU A 69 -1.24 -8.87 4.58
N THR A 70 -2.36 -8.27 4.98
CA THR A 70 -3.67 -8.91 4.96
C THR A 70 -4.04 -9.37 3.55
N GLU A 71 -3.82 -8.54 2.53
CA GLU A 71 -4.14 -8.89 1.13
C GLU A 71 -3.13 -9.87 0.50
N LEU A 72 -1.93 -10.01 1.06
CA LEU A 72 -0.92 -10.97 0.59
C LEU A 72 -1.08 -12.37 1.20
N ILE A 73 -1.63 -12.45 2.41
CA ILE A 73 -1.83 -13.70 3.17
C ILE A 73 -3.23 -14.29 2.94
N ALA A 74 -4.20 -13.47 2.53
CA ALA A 74 -5.57 -13.89 2.19
C ALA A 74 -5.64 -14.74 0.91
#